data_AF-A0A520NA66-F1
#
_entry.id   AF-A0A520NA66-F1
#
_cell.length_a   1.000
_cell.length_b   1.000
_cell.length_c   1.000
_cell.angle_alpha   90.00
_cell.angle_beta   90.00
_cell.angle_gamma   90.00
#
_symmetry.space_group_name_H-M   'P 1'
#
loop_
_entity.id
_entity.type
_entity.pdbx_description
1 polymer ?
#
loop_
_entity_poly.entity_id
_entity_poly.type
_entity_poly.pdbx_seq_one_letter_code
_entity_poly.pdbx_strand_id
1 'polypeptide(L)' 'MARWRHLAVAVGIVPALIIYIGVMLWLSAYVTEIHGLIDFLFFVVAGLAWIPAASVVVKWLATHEAK' A
#
# COMPACT_ATOMS: atom_id res chain seq x y z
N MET A 1 16.12 -20.48 -7.13
CA MET A 1 15.24 -20.09 -6.01
C MET A 1 14.62 -18.68 -6.16
N ALA A 2 14.68 -18.02 -7.33
CA ALA A 2 14.13 -16.66 -7.51
C ALA A 2 12.59 -16.62 -7.63
N ARG A 3 11.98 -17.58 -8.35
CA ARG A 3 10.52 -17.63 -8.59
C ARG A 3 9.65 -17.66 -7.33
N TRP A 4 10.11 -18.30 -6.26
CA TRP A 4 9.35 -18.42 -5.02
C TRP A 4 9.34 -17.13 -4.18
N ARG A 5 10.31 -16.22 -4.38
CA ARG A 5 10.39 -14.94 -3.65
C ARG A 5 9.36 -13.93 -4.15
N HIS A 6 9.19 -13.80 -5.46
CA HIS A 6 8.12 -12.96 -6.01
C HIS A 6 6.73 -13.47 -5.61
N LEU A 7 6.57 -14.80 -5.51
CA LEU A 7 5.33 -15.41 -5.06
C LEU A 7 5.07 -15.15 -3.57
N ALA A 8 6.09 -15.29 -2.72
CA ALA A 8 5.99 -14.94 -1.30
C ALA A 8 5.69 -13.45 -1.09
N VAL A 9 6.32 -12.57 -1.86
CA VAL A 9 6.04 -11.12 -1.84
C VAL A 9 4.62 -10.83 -2.31
N ALA A 10 4.14 -11.45 -3.38
CA ALA A 10 2.78 -11.26 -3.86
C ALA A 10 1.74 -11.72 -2.82
N VAL A 11 1.95 -12.89 -2.20
CA VAL A 11 1.08 -13.42 -1.14
C VAL A 11 1.10 -12.55 0.11
N GLY A 12 2.18 -11.80 0.38
CA GLY A 12 2.22 -10.85 1.49
C GLY A 12 1.62 -9.48 1.16
N ILE A 13 2.02 -8.89 0.03
CA ILE A 13 1.62 -7.53 -0.38
C ILE A 13 0.13 -7.47 -0.74
N VAL A 14 -0.40 -8.46 -1.46
CA VAL A 14 -1.78 -8.40 -1.95
C VAL A 14 -2.79 -8.37 -0.78
N PRO A 15 -2.74 -9.27 0.22
CA PRO A 15 -3.59 -9.18 1.40
C PRO A 15 -3.36 -7.92 2.22
N ALA A 16 -2.10 -7.48 2.37
CA ALA A 16 -1.79 -6.25 3.10
C ALA A 16 -2.42 -5.02 2.43
N LEU A 17 -2.38 -4.92 1.09
CA LEU A 17 -3.03 -3.86 0.33
C LEU A 17 -4.55 -3.95 0.42
N ILE A 18 -5.14 -5.15 0.38
CA ILE A 18 -6.58 -5.32 0.56
C ILE A 18 -7.02 -4.79 1.93
N ILE A 19 -6.30 -5.15 2.99
CA ILE A 19 -6.58 -4.66 4.35
C ILE A 19 -6.42 -3.15 4.40
N TYR A 20 -5.33 -2.62 3.84
CA TYR A 20 -5.06 -1.18 3.80
C TYR A 20 -6.19 -0.41 3.11
N ILE A 21 -6.60 -0.85 1.91
CA ILE A 21 -7.69 -0.24 1.15
C ILE A 21 -8.99 -0.33 1.95
N GLY A 22 -9.30 -1.47 2.55
CA GLY A 22 -10.49 -1.64 3.39
C GLY A 22 -10.52 -0.66 4.57
N VAL A 23 -9.39 -0.48 5.26
CA VAL A 23 -9.26 0.49 6.36
C VAL A 23 -9.41 1.93 5.85
N MET A 24 -8.78 2.29 4.72
CA MET A 24 -8.90 3.63 4.14
C MET A 24 -10.33 3.94 3.67
N LEU A 25 -11.03 2.96 3.09
CA LEU A 25 -12.44 3.10 2.72
C LEU A 25 -13.33 3.26 3.94
N TRP A 26 -13.11 2.47 4.99
CA TRP A 26 -13.84 2.63 6.25
C TRP A 26 -13.58 4.00 6.88
N LEU A 27 -12.33 4.48 6.90
CA LEU A 27 -11.98 5.81 7.38
C LEU A 27 -12.61 6.92 6.53
N SER A 28 -12.71 6.72 5.22
CA SER A 28 -13.29 7.73 4.32
C SER A 28 -14.71 8.10 4.74
N ALA A 29 -15.51 7.14 5.22
CA ALA A 29 -16.89 7.39 5.68
C ALA A 29 -17.01 8.40 6.84
N TYR A 30 -15.92 8.68 7.57
CA TYR A 30 -15.90 9.66 8.67
C TYR A 30 -15.30 11.01 8.27
N VAL A 31 -14.65 11.08 7.11
CA VAL A 31 -13.85 12.25 6.68
C VAL A 31 -14.45 12.89 5.43
N THR A 32 -15.01 12.10 4.52
CA THR A 32 -15.58 12.57 3.25
C THR A 32 -16.98 13.16 3.43
N GLU A 33 -17.46 13.90 2.42
CA GLU A 33 -18.76 14.63 2.43
C GLU A 33 -18.79 15.88 3.33
N ILE A 34 -17.71 16.22 4.02
CA ILE A 34 -17.59 17.45 4.81
C ILE A 34 -17.20 18.63 3.90
N HIS A 35 -16.15 18.47 3.08
CA HIS A 35 -15.68 19.51 2.16
C HIS A 35 -14.77 18.90 1.08
N GLY A 36 -15.02 19.21 -0.19
CA GLY A 36 -14.26 18.62 -1.30
C GLY A 36 -12.71 18.78 -1.25
N LEU A 37 -12.18 19.82 -0.58
CA LEU A 37 -10.73 19.94 -0.37
C LEU A 37 -10.21 18.92 0.64
N ILE A 38 -10.98 18.63 1.69
CA ILE A 38 -10.63 17.63 2.71
C ILE A 38 -10.66 16.24 2.05
N ASP A 39 -11.68 15.97 1.25
CA ASP A 39 -11.82 14.71 0.50
C ASP A 39 -10.62 14.51 -0.43
N PHE A 40 -10.24 15.56 -1.19
CA PHE A 40 -9.06 15.53 -2.05
C PHE A 40 -7.78 15.23 -1.26
N LEU A 41 -7.53 15.95 -0.16
CA LEU A 41 -6.35 15.74 0.68
C LEU A 41 -6.33 14.34 1.29
N PHE A 42 -7.47 13.85 1.77
CA PHE A 42 -7.60 12.50 2.32
C PHE A 42 -7.20 11.45 1.29
N PHE A 43 -7.77 11.50 0.08
CA PHE A 43 -7.46 10.51 -0.95
C PHE A 43 -6.04 10.65 -1.53
N VAL A 44 -5.48 11.85 -1.61
CA VAL A 44 -4.07 12.04 -1.99
C VAL A 44 -3.14 11.43 -0.95
N VAL A 45 -3.35 11.72 0.33
CA VAL A 45 -2.50 11.19 1.40
C VAL A 45 -2.66 9.67 1.51
N ALA A 46 -3.89 9.15 1.50
CA ALA A 46 -4.14 7.71 1.49
C ALA A 46 -3.54 7.03 0.24
N GLY A 47 -3.65 7.64 -0.93
CA GLY A 47 -3.07 7.11 -2.16
C GLY A 47 -1.53 7.04 -2.14
N LEU A 48 -0.86 7.87 -1.35
CA LEU A 48 0.60 7.93 -1.25
C LEU A 48 1.17 7.22 -0.02
N ALA A 49 0.38 7.06 1.05
CA ALA A 49 0.86 6.55 2.34
C ALA A 49 1.35 5.10 2.30
N TRP A 50 0.95 4.30 1.31
CA TRP A 50 1.43 2.92 1.14
C TRP A 50 2.81 2.82 0.45
N ILE A 51 3.27 3.88 -0.22
CA ILE A 51 4.52 3.89 -0.99
C ILE A 51 5.76 3.57 -0.13
N PRO A 52 5.94 4.12 1.08
CA PRO A 52 7.08 3.77 1.92
C PRO A 52 7.13 2.28 2.26
N ALA A 53 5.98 1.67 2.57
CA ALA A 53 5.89 0.24 2.86
C ALA A 53 6.26 -0.61 1.64
N ALA A 54 5.76 -0.24 0.45
CA ALA A 54 6.15 -0.90 -0.80
C ALA A 54 7.65 -0.75 -1.10
N SER A 55 8.22 0.43 -0.83
CA SER A 55 9.64 0.72 -1.05
C SER A 55 10.56 -0.19 -0.23
N VAL A 56 10.17 -0.55 1.00
CA VAL A 56 10.92 -1.50 1.84
C VAL A 56 10.96 -2.89 1.19
N VAL A 57 9.82 -3.36 0.66
CA VAL A 57 9.75 -4.68 0.02
C VAL A 57 10.55 -4.71 -1.28
N VAL A 58 10.47 -3.65 -2.09
CA VAL A 58 11.26 -3.51 -3.32
C VAL A 58 12.76 -3.47 -3.01
N LYS A 59 13.17 -2.72 -1.98
CA LYS A 59 14.57 -2.67 -1.54
C LYS A 59 15.07 -4.05 -1.08
N TRP A 60 14.24 -4.78 -0.32
CA TRP A 60 14.57 -6.15 0.08
C TRP A 60 14.73 -7.08 -1.13
N LEU A 61 13.83 -7.00 -2.11
CA LEU A 61 13.93 -7.75 -3.35
C LEU A 61 15.23 -7.44 -4.08
N ALA A 62 15.56 -6.15 -4.26
CA ALA A 62 16.76 -5.71 -4.95
C ALA A 62 18.04 -6.23 -4.29
N THR A 63 18.17 -6.16 -2.96
CA THR A 63 19.35 -6.67 -2.24
C THR A 63 19.51 -8.19 -2.36
N HIS A 64 18.40 -8.94 -2.50
CA HIS A 64 18.43 -10.41 -2.57
C HIS A 64 18.46 -10.94 -4.01
N GLU A 65 18.23 -10.09 -5.01
CA GLU A 65 18.35 -10.40 -6.45
C GLU A 65 19.61 -9.86 -7.10
N ALA A 66 20.24 -8.82 -6.53
CA ALA A 66 21.57 -8.36 -6.93
C ALA A 66 22.62 -9.38 -6.46
N LYS A 67 22.72 -10.49 -7.19
CA LYS A 67 23.83 -11.43 -7.11
C LYS A 67 24.48 -11.55 -8.48
#